data_AF-A0A8H5KMK1-F1
#
_entry.id   AF-A0A8H5KMK1-F1
#
_cell.length_a   1.000
_cell.length_b   1.000
_cell.length_c   1.000
_cell.angle_alpha   90.00
_cell.angle_beta   90.00
_cell.angle_gamma   90.00
#
_symmetry.space_group_name_H-M   'P 1'
#
loop_
_entity.id
_entity.type
_entity.pdbx_description
1 polymer ?
#
loop_
_entity_poly.entity_id
_entity_poly.type
_entity_poly.pdbx_seq_one_letter_code
_entity_poly.pdbx_strand_id
1 'polypeptide(L)'
;MSRYTAVHAEPKGPGDARPTALQIVKGEGLEEKRQGQVFVITGTSSGIGIETVRAIAATGATLYLTARDLDKVKTALDGIFDPSRMELIQMDQGSLASVRAAAAAIL
;
A
#
# COMPACT_ATOMS: atom_id res chain seq x y z
N MET A 1 1.46 -12.19 23.87
CA MET A 1 2.51 -11.26 23.35
C MET A 1 2.54 -11.38 21.84
N SER A 2 2.89 -10.30 21.13
CA SER A 2 3.05 -10.33 19.67
C SER A 2 4.21 -11.26 19.29
N ARG A 3 4.07 -12.03 18.20
CA ARG A 3 5.14 -12.90 17.67
C ARG A 3 6.44 -12.13 17.33
N TYR A 4 6.37 -10.81 17.18
CA TYR A 4 7.50 -9.96 16.85
C TYR A 4 8.09 -9.22 18.06
N THR A 5 7.63 -9.48 19.27
CA THR A 5 8.11 -8.75 20.46
C THR A 5 9.63 -8.85 20.64
N ALA A 6 10.22 -10.04 20.46
CA ALA A 6 11.66 -10.24 20.62
C ALA A 6 12.50 -9.43 19.61
N VAL A 7 12.08 -9.37 18.34
CA VAL A 7 12.81 -8.64 17.29
C VAL A 7 12.68 -7.12 17.38
N HIS A 8 11.80 -6.61 18.24
CA HIS A 8 11.67 -5.17 18.52
C HIS A 8 12.46 -4.72 19.76
N ALA A 9 13.07 -5.64 20.52
CA ALA A 9 13.84 -5.29 21.72
C ALA A 9 15.09 -4.48 21.40
N GLU A 10 15.78 -4.78 20.30
CA GLU A 10 17.01 -4.10 19.88
C GLU A 10 17.06 -3.86 18.36
N PRO A 11 16.48 -2.77 17.85
CA PRO A 11 16.55 -2.43 16.43
C PRO A 11 18.00 -2.23 15.96
N LYS A 12 18.34 -2.77 14.79
CA LYS A 12 19.69 -2.64 14.18
C LYS A 12 19.70 -1.78 12.90
N GLY A 13 18.54 -1.24 12.52
CA GLY A 13 18.41 -0.34 11.37
C GLY A 13 17.68 -0.98 10.18
N PRO A 14 17.83 -0.43 8.97
CA PRO A 14 17.19 -0.97 7.77
C PRO A 14 17.61 -2.43 7.50
N GLY A 15 16.64 -3.30 7.22
CA GLY A 15 16.90 -4.71 6.94
C GLY A 15 17.21 -5.58 8.16
N ASP A 16 16.96 -5.09 9.38
CA ASP A 16 17.08 -5.89 10.59
C ASP A 16 15.99 -6.99 10.70
N ALA A 17 15.97 -7.71 11.82
CA ALA A 17 15.09 -8.85 12.03
C ALA A 17 13.59 -8.50 12.14
N ARG A 18 13.21 -7.21 12.14
CA ARG A 18 11.80 -6.83 12.16
C ARG A 18 11.14 -7.18 10.83
N PRO A 19 9.89 -7.67 10.87
CA PRO A 19 9.23 -8.15 9.66
C PRO A 19 8.92 -7.01 8.69
N THR A 20 9.00 -7.32 7.40
CA THR A 20 8.43 -6.48 6.35
C THR A 20 6.90 -6.52 6.39
N ALA A 21 6.24 -5.55 5.78
CA ALA A 21 4.77 -5.53 5.67
C ALA A 21 4.24 -6.81 4.97
N LEU A 22 4.95 -7.32 3.95
CA LEU A 22 4.59 -8.57 3.29
C LEU A 22 4.75 -9.79 4.22
N GLN A 23 5.80 -9.82 5.06
CA GLN A 23 5.96 -10.88 6.06
C GLN A 23 4.86 -10.85 7.12
N ILE A 24 4.35 -9.67 7.50
CA ILE A 24 3.17 -9.55 8.36
C ILE A 24 1.94 -10.19 7.68
N VAL A 25 1.65 -9.83 6.43
CA VAL A 25 0.52 -10.40 5.67
C VAL A 25 0.58 -11.92 5.61
N LYS A 26 1.77 -12.47 5.32
CA LYS A 26 2.02 -13.92 5.31
C LYS A 26 1.86 -14.56 6.68
N GLY A 27 2.46 -13.97 7.71
CA GLY A 27 2.41 -14.49 9.08
C GLY A 27 1.00 -14.54 9.64
N GLU A 28 0.17 -13.56 9.31
CA GLU A 28 -1.24 -13.49 9.71
C GLU A 28 -2.17 -14.32 8.78
N GLY A 29 -1.62 -15.00 7.76
CA GLY A 29 -2.40 -15.85 6.85
C GLY A 29 -3.40 -15.08 6.00
N LEU A 30 -3.09 -13.82 5.66
CA LEU A 30 -4.00 -12.91 4.96
C LEU A 30 -3.84 -12.91 3.43
N GLU A 31 -2.92 -13.71 2.89
CA GLU A 31 -2.75 -13.88 1.44
C GLU A 31 -4.06 -14.33 0.80
N GLU A 32 -4.49 -13.61 -0.23
CA GLU A 32 -5.76 -13.84 -0.95
C GLU A 32 -7.04 -13.82 -0.06
N LYS A 33 -6.98 -13.30 1.17
CA LYS A 33 -8.12 -13.26 2.11
C LYS A 33 -8.97 -11.99 2.06
N ARG A 34 -8.62 -11.02 1.21
CA ARG A 34 -9.30 -9.71 1.11
C ARG A 34 -9.90 -9.46 -0.26
N GLN A 35 -10.11 -10.51 -1.06
CA GLN A 35 -10.86 -10.42 -2.31
C GLN A 35 -12.26 -9.82 -2.07
N GLY A 36 -12.67 -8.92 -2.96
CA GLY A 36 -13.93 -8.15 -2.82
C GLY A 36 -13.88 -7.00 -1.82
N GLN A 37 -12.74 -6.77 -1.14
CA GLN A 37 -12.52 -5.58 -0.32
C GLN A 37 -11.74 -4.52 -1.11
N VAL A 38 -12.06 -3.26 -0.85
CA VAL A 38 -11.46 -2.09 -1.51
C VAL A 38 -10.61 -1.32 -0.50
N PHE A 39 -9.40 -0.96 -0.91
CA PHE A 39 -8.48 -0.14 -0.11
C PHE A 39 -8.06 1.09 -0.90
N VAL A 40 -8.15 2.27 -0.27
CA VAL A 40 -7.59 3.51 -0.81
C VAL A 40 -6.25 3.77 -0.12
N ILE A 41 -5.17 3.83 -0.88
CA ILE A 41 -3.81 4.04 -0.37
C ILE A 41 -3.30 5.38 -0.87
N THR A 42 -2.90 6.24 0.05
CA THR A 42 -2.33 7.55 -0.27
C THR A 42 -0.81 7.55 -0.25
N GLY A 43 -0.18 8.39 -1.06
CA GLY A 43 1.28 8.55 -1.04
C GLY A 43 2.02 7.37 -1.68
N THR A 44 1.45 6.78 -2.73
CA THR A 44 1.96 5.54 -3.36
C THR A 44 3.16 5.74 -4.28
N SER A 45 3.63 6.99 -4.44
CA SER A 45 4.76 7.33 -5.32
C SER A 45 6.14 7.25 -4.67
N SER A 46 6.24 6.97 -3.36
CA SER A 46 7.52 6.83 -2.65
C SER A 46 7.37 6.23 -1.24
N GLY A 47 8.49 5.80 -0.65
CA GLY A 47 8.56 5.43 0.77
C GLY A 47 7.64 4.26 1.14
N ILE A 48 7.01 4.34 2.32
CA ILE A 48 6.19 3.26 2.86
C ILE A 48 4.93 2.97 2.04
N GLY A 49 4.47 3.92 1.20
CA GLY A 49 3.34 3.72 0.32
C GLY A 49 3.56 2.56 -0.66
N ILE A 50 4.77 2.44 -1.23
CA ILE A 50 5.14 1.36 -2.16
C ILE A 50 5.02 0.00 -1.46
N GLU A 51 5.60 -0.12 -0.25
CA GLU A 51 5.56 -1.36 0.51
C GLU A 51 4.16 -1.69 1.07
N THR A 52 3.34 -0.66 1.30
CA THR A 52 1.92 -0.84 1.64
C THR A 52 1.15 -1.42 0.46
N VAL A 53 1.34 -0.88 -0.76
CA VAL A 53 0.75 -1.44 -1.97
C VAL A 53 1.19 -2.88 -2.16
N ARG A 54 2.49 -3.16 -2.05
CA ARG A 54 3.05 -4.52 -2.18
C ARG A 54 2.37 -5.51 -1.22
N ALA A 55 2.24 -5.14 0.05
CA ALA A 55 1.67 -6.02 1.07
C ALA A 55 0.16 -6.22 0.88
N ILE A 56 -0.61 -5.16 0.65
CA ILE A 56 -2.07 -5.27 0.49
C ILE A 56 -2.43 -5.94 -0.84
N ALA A 57 -1.67 -5.73 -1.92
CA ALA A 57 -1.87 -6.44 -3.18
C ALA A 57 -1.83 -7.97 -3.01
N ALA A 58 -0.92 -8.49 -2.17
CA ALA A 58 -0.83 -9.91 -1.86
C ALA A 58 -2.05 -10.48 -1.12
N THR A 59 -2.91 -9.61 -0.57
CA THR A 59 -4.17 -10.03 0.09
C THR A 59 -5.31 -10.27 -0.90
N GLY A 60 -5.12 -9.97 -2.19
CA GLY A 60 -6.13 -10.12 -3.23
C GLY A 60 -7.14 -8.97 -3.33
N ALA A 61 -6.93 -7.89 -2.57
CA ALA A 61 -7.83 -6.74 -2.54
C ALA A 61 -7.76 -5.86 -3.80
N THR A 62 -8.82 -5.08 -4.05
CA THR A 62 -8.84 -4.00 -5.05
C THR A 62 -8.26 -2.73 -4.44
N LEU A 63 -7.35 -2.06 -5.17
CA LEU A 63 -6.60 -0.91 -4.67
C LEU A 63 -6.85 0.34 -5.50
N TYR A 64 -7.21 1.44 -4.83
CA TYR A 64 -7.15 2.78 -5.39
C TYR A 64 -5.90 3.48 -4.87
N LEU A 65 -4.97 3.76 -5.78
CA LEU A 65 -3.63 4.23 -5.49
C LEU A 65 -3.53 5.70 -5.81
N THR A 66 -3.43 6.54 -4.77
CA THR A 66 -3.50 7.98 -4.94
C THR A 66 -2.14 8.67 -4.81
N ALA A 67 -1.84 9.59 -5.73
CA ALA A 67 -0.70 10.49 -5.65
C ALA A 67 -0.93 11.77 -6.45
N ARG A 68 -0.06 12.77 -6.26
CA ARG A 68 -0.06 14.01 -7.05
C ARG A 68 0.42 13.81 -8.48
N ASP A 69 1.42 12.96 -8.65
CA ASP A 69 2.08 12.66 -9.93
C ASP A 69 1.92 11.17 -10.20
N LEU A 70 1.09 10.83 -11.19
CA LEU A 70 0.78 9.45 -11.53
C LEU A 70 1.89 8.75 -12.32
N ASP A 71 2.73 9.48 -13.03
CA ASP A 71 3.86 8.88 -13.76
C ASP A 71 4.96 8.46 -12.79
N LYS A 72 5.15 9.23 -11.71
CA LYS A 72 5.97 8.79 -10.59
C LYS A 72 5.43 7.53 -9.91
N VAL A 73 4.10 7.37 -9.80
CA VAL A 73 3.50 6.14 -9.25
C VAL A 73 3.75 4.94 -10.17
N LYS A 74 3.54 5.07 -11.48
CA LYS A 74 3.82 4.00 -12.45
C LYS A 74 5.26 3.51 -12.34
N THR A 75 6.21 4.45 -12.23
CA THR A 75 7.63 4.13 -12.06
C THR A 75 7.90 3.46 -10.71
N ALA A 76 7.32 3.97 -9.63
CA ALA A 76 7.54 3.46 -8.28
C ALA A 76 6.93 2.07 -8.03
N LEU A 77 5.88 1.72 -8.77
CA LEU A 77 5.15 0.46 -8.66
C LEU A 77 5.45 -0.51 -9.81
N ASP A 78 6.53 -0.28 -10.55
CA ASP A 78 6.97 -1.22 -11.58
C ASP A 78 7.17 -2.62 -10.97
N GLY A 79 6.63 -3.63 -11.65
CA GLY A 79 6.59 -5.02 -11.15
C GLY A 79 5.61 -5.31 -9.99
N ILE A 80 4.86 -4.31 -9.50
CA ILE A 80 3.80 -4.48 -8.48
C ILE A 80 2.42 -4.18 -9.06
N PHE A 81 2.33 -3.18 -9.95
CA PHE A 81 1.07 -2.68 -10.48
C PHE A 81 0.33 -3.75 -11.30
N ASP A 82 -0.93 -3.99 -10.92
CA ASP A 82 -1.83 -4.94 -11.59
C ASP A 82 -3.11 -4.19 -12.02
N PRO A 83 -3.27 -3.84 -13.30
CA PRO A 83 -4.41 -3.06 -13.76
C PRO A 83 -5.75 -3.79 -13.64
N SER A 84 -5.77 -5.11 -13.36
CA SER A 84 -7.02 -5.83 -13.13
C SER A 84 -7.64 -5.56 -11.75
N ARG A 85 -6.82 -5.07 -10.80
CA ARG A 85 -7.23 -4.84 -9.41
C ARG A 85 -6.75 -3.50 -8.85
N MET A 86 -5.98 -2.73 -9.59
CA MET A 86 -5.40 -1.46 -9.15
C MET A 86 -5.76 -0.33 -10.11
N GLU A 87 -6.17 0.80 -9.54
CA GLU A 87 -6.47 2.02 -10.28
C GLU A 87 -5.66 3.20 -9.71
N LEU A 88 -5.10 4.01 -10.61
CA LEU A 88 -4.32 5.19 -10.24
C LEU A 88 -5.24 6.43 -10.24
N ILE A 89 -5.32 7.12 -9.10
CA ILE A 89 -6.18 8.30 -8.95
C ILE A 89 -5.35 9.50 -8.55
N GLN A 90 -5.41 10.58 -9.34
CA GLN A 90 -4.71 11.80 -8.99
C GLN A 90 -5.36 12.44 -7.76
N MET A 91 -4.58 12.65 -6.69
CA MET A 91 -5.04 13.34 -5.50
C MET A 91 -3.92 14.18 -4.88
N ASP A 92 -4.18 15.47 -4.71
CA ASP A 92 -3.38 16.37 -3.91
C ASP A 92 -4.05 16.64 -2.56
N GLN A 93 -3.46 16.12 -1.48
CA GLN A 93 -3.95 16.33 -0.11
C GLN A 93 -3.82 17.79 0.36
N GLY A 94 -3.04 18.63 -0.33
CA GLY A 94 -3.00 20.07 -0.10
C GLY A 94 -4.24 20.81 -0.64
N SER A 95 -5.10 20.15 -1.41
CA SER A 95 -6.28 20.74 -2.04
C SER A 95 -7.55 19.94 -1.73
N LEU A 96 -8.45 20.51 -0.92
CA LEU A 96 -9.75 19.88 -0.64
C LEU A 96 -10.61 19.68 -1.89
N ALA A 97 -10.45 20.52 -2.92
CA ALA A 97 -11.11 20.32 -4.19
C ALA A 97 -10.59 19.06 -4.90
N SER A 98 -9.27 18.84 -4.89
CA SER A 98 -8.66 17.62 -5.44
C SER A 98 -9.08 16.38 -4.64
N VAL A 99 -9.11 16.45 -3.31
CA VAL A 99 -9.58 15.34 -2.46
C VAL A 99 -11.03 14.98 -2.76
N ARG A 100 -11.92 15.97 -2.92
CA ARG A 100 -13.33 15.73 -3.30
C ARG A 100 -13.46 15.11 -4.69
N ALA A 101 -12.65 15.55 -5.66
CA ALA A 101 -12.64 14.97 -7.00
C ALA A 101 -12.17 13.50 -6.97
N ALA A 102 -11.12 13.20 -6.21
CA ALA A 102 -10.65 11.82 -6.03
C ALA A 102 -11.71 10.94 -5.34
N ALA A 103 -12.37 11.46 -4.31
CA ALA A 103 -13.46 10.75 -3.63
C ALA A 103 -14.63 10.44 -4.58
N ALA A 104 -15.02 11.38 -5.45
CA ALA A 104 -16.07 11.18 -6.45
C ALA A 104 -15.68 10.20 -7.57
N ALA A 105 -14.39 9.93 -7.77
CA ALA A 105 -13.93 8.88 -8.69
C ALA A 105 -13.92 7.48 -8.03
N ILE A 106 -13.86 7.43 -6.69
CA ILE A 106 -13.79 6.18 -5.91
C ILE A 106 -15.19 5.69 -5.47
N LEU A 107 -16.10 6.62 -5.14
CA LEU A 107 -17.43 6.37 -4.56
C LEU A 107 -18.54 6.52 -5.60
#